data_AF-A0AAE3XAH4-F1
#
_entry.id   AF-A0AAE3XAH4-F1
#
_cell.length_a   1.000
_cell.length_b   1.000
_cell.length_c   1.000
_cell.angle_alpha   90.00
_cell.angle_beta   90.00
_cell.angle_gamma   90.00
#
_symmetry.space_group_name_H-M   'P 1'
#
loop_
_entity.id
_entity.type
_entity.pdbx_description
1 polymer ?
#
loop_
_entity_poly.entity_id
_entity_poly.type
_entity_poly.pdbx_seq_one_letter_code
_entity_poly.pdbx_strand_id
1 'polypeptide(L)'
;MTNPDAPTQDTLTPAQQRRAEREQYISTLFGNVPEGCVCQDTSSPDFSYCMCPRQEQVARRYALHPTLPAPPLTPEQREWLAAEADYFGEGAYPRAESLTLNDAELCGTLLSAWSDYVSGQL
;
A
#
# COMPACT_ATOMS: atom_id res chain seq x y z
N MET A 1 -10.61 49.39 14.29
CA MET A 1 -9.96 48.26 14.98
C MET A 1 -10.21 47.04 14.12
N THR A 2 -9.20 46.66 13.35
CA THR A 2 -9.14 45.48 12.48
C THR A 2 -9.12 44.22 13.34
N ASN A 3 -9.87 43.20 12.96
CA ASN A 3 -9.57 41.82 13.33
C ASN A 3 -9.37 41.03 12.03
N PRO A 4 -8.13 40.97 11.50
CA PRO A 4 -7.78 40.16 10.36
C PRO A 4 -7.16 38.88 10.89
N ASP A 5 -7.89 37.77 10.93
CA ASP A 5 -7.37 36.40 10.96
C ASP A 5 -8.54 35.43 11.19
N ALA A 6 -9.35 35.26 10.14
CA ALA A 6 -10.11 34.01 10.00
C ALA A 6 -9.16 32.98 9.37
N PRO A 7 -8.98 31.79 9.96
CA PRO A 7 -8.07 30.78 9.42
C PRO A 7 -8.50 30.44 8.00
N THR A 8 -7.58 30.62 7.06
CA THR A 8 -7.73 30.26 5.66
C THR A 8 -7.95 28.75 5.61
N GLN A 9 -9.09 28.30 5.07
CA GLN A 9 -9.31 26.88 4.84
C GLN A 9 -8.20 26.38 3.93
N ASP A 10 -7.34 25.49 4.45
CA ASP A 10 -6.25 24.85 3.74
C ASP A 10 -6.78 24.19 2.46
N THR A 11 -6.68 24.93 1.35
CA THR A 11 -7.06 24.40 0.05
C THR A 11 -5.88 23.56 -0.41
N LEU A 12 -6.05 22.24 -0.42
CA LEU A 12 -5.03 21.32 -0.91
C LEU A 12 -4.58 21.77 -2.32
N THR A 13 -3.28 21.77 -2.54
CA THR A 13 -2.75 21.96 -3.89
C THR A 13 -3.25 20.83 -4.80
N PRO A 14 -3.31 21.03 -6.13
CA PRO A 14 -3.73 19.97 -7.05
C PRO A 14 -2.91 18.67 -6.94
N ALA A 15 -1.63 18.76 -6.54
CA ALA A 15 -0.80 17.58 -6.31
C ALA A 15 -1.19 16.83 -5.03
N GLN A 16 -1.47 17.55 -3.94
CA GLN A 16 -1.95 16.96 -2.69
C GLN A 16 -3.33 16.33 -2.87
N GLN A 17 -4.21 16.95 -3.66
CA GLN A 17 -5.53 16.41 -3.95
C GLN A 17 -5.44 15.10 -4.74
N ARG A 18 -4.63 15.04 -5.82
CA ARG A 18 -4.40 13.79 -6.57
C ARG A 18 -3.82 12.67 -5.69
N ARG A 19 -2.94 13.02 -4.76
CA ARG A 19 -2.38 12.06 -3.80
C ARG A 19 -3.49 11.51 -2.89
N ALA A 20 -4.33 12.37 -2.32
CA ALA A 20 -5.43 11.95 -1.45
C ALA A 20 -6.45 11.08 -2.19
N GLU A 21 -6.80 11.45 -3.43
CA GLU A 21 -7.70 10.67 -4.29
C GLU A 21 -7.11 9.27 -4.58
N ARG A 22 -5.81 9.19 -4.87
CA ARG A 22 -5.11 7.91 -5.06
C ARG A 22 -5.12 7.06 -3.79
N GLU A 23 -4.83 7.64 -2.64
CA GLU A 23 -4.85 6.93 -1.34
C GLU A 23 -6.26 6.40 -1.02
N GLN A 24 -7.30 7.18 -1.26
CA GLN A 24 -8.69 6.76 -1.06
C GLN A 24 -9.11 5.63 -2.01
N TYR A 25 -8.72 5.70 -3.28
CA TYR A 25 -8.95 4.64 -4.25
C TYR A 25 -8.28 3.33 -3.81
N ILE A 26 -7.00 3.38 -3.42
CA ILE A 26 -6.25 2.20 -2.96
C ILE A 26 -6.88 1.59 -1.70
N SER A 27 -7.29 2.42 -0.74
CA SER A 27 -7.99 1.96 0.45
C SER A 27 -9.28 1.21 0.11
N THR A 28 -10.00 1.68 -0.91
CA THR A 28 -11.24 1.03 -1.38
C THR A 28 -10.93 -0.28 -2.11
N LEU A 29 -9.92 -0.27 -2.98
CA LEU A 29 -9.49 -1.42 -3.76
C LEU A 29 -9.12 -2.62 -2.87
N PHE A 30 -8.49 -2.37 -1.73
CA PHE A 30 -8.07 -3.38 -0.76
C PHE A 30 -8.96 -3.50 0.49
N GLY A 31 -10.12 -2.84 0.50
CA GLY A 31 -11.02 -2.77 1.65
C GLY A 31 -11.52 -4.14 2.15
N ASN A 32 -11.56 -5.14 1.27
CA ASN A 32 -12.07 -6.48 1.56
C ASN A 32 -11.02 -7.49 2.06
N VAL A 33 -9.72 -7.15 2.04
CA VAL A 33 -8.66 -8.05 2.53
C VAL A 33 -8.39 -7.78 4.01
N PRO A 34 -8.55 -8.75 4.92
CA PRO A 34 -8.34 -8.49 6.34
C PRO A 34 -6.90 -8.01 6.63
N GLU A 35 -6.76 -7.07 7.57
CA GLU A 35 -5.46 -6.50 7.95
C GLU A 35 -4.51 -7.60 8.46
N GLY A 36 -3.22 -7.46 8.16
CA GLY A 36 -2.21 -8.48 8.45
C GLY A 36 -0.87 -7.93 8.92
N CYS A 37 -0.80 -6.64 9.28
CA CYS A 37 0.44 -6.06 9.74
C CYS A 37 0.70 -6.43 11.22
N VAL A 38 1.97 -6.64 11.58
CA VAL A 38 2.40 -6.76 12.97
C VAL A 38 2.27 -5.36 13.57
N CYS A 39 1.14 -5.07 14.21
CA CYS A 39 1.01 -3.85 14.99
C CYS A 39 2.02 -3.91 16.15
N GLN A 40 2.66 -2.79 16.49
CA GLN A 40 3.38 -2.73 17.75
C GLN A 40 2.37 -2.89 18.88
N ASP A 41 2.54 -3.92 19.70
CA ASP A 41 1.91 -3.99 21.00
C ASP A 41 2.63 -2.96 21.88
N THR A 42 2.10 -1.73 21.94
CA THR A 42 2.68 -0.68 22.78
C THR A 42 2.30 -0.89 24.24
N SER A 43 2.52 -2.09 24.80
CA SER A 43 2.40 -2.36 26.26
C SER A 43 1.08 -1.93 26.92
N SER A 44 0.05 -1.63 26.14
CA SER A 44 -1.23 -1.07 26.57
C SER A 44 -2.32 -1.78 25.78
N PRO A 45 -3.26 -2.46 26.46
CA PRO A 45 -4.28 -3.29 25.81
C PRO A 45 -5.26 -2.51 24.92
N ASP A 46 -5.23 -1.18 24.98
CA ASP A 46 -6.18 -0.30 24.29
C ASP A 46 -5.62 0.35 23.01
N PHE A 47 -4.33 0.16 22.69
CA PHE A 47 -3.72 0.78 21.51
C PHE A 47 -2.79 -0.19 20.78
N SER A 48 -3.28 -0.75 19.67
CA SER A 48 -2.44 -1.27 18.60
C SER A 48 -2.59 -0.33 17.40
N TYR A 49 -1.48 0.27 16.94
CA TYR A 49 -1.46 0.98 15.67
C TYR A 49 -0.52 0.25 14.71
N CYS A 50 -1.03 -0.01 13.52
CA CYS A 50 -0.26 -0.54 12.42
C CYS A 50 0.24 0.64 11.58
N MET A 51 1.56 0.86 11.50
CA MET A 51 2.13 2.01 10.78
C MET A 51 2.17 1.84 9.25
N CYS A 52 1.80 0.67 8.73
CA CYS A 52 1.83 0.39 7.30
C CYS A 52 0.50 0.82 6.65
N PRO A 53 0.54 1.51 5.49
CA PRO A 53 -0.67 1.80 4.72
C PRO A 53 -1.31 0.51 4.20
N ARG A 54 -2.63 0.54 3.94
CA ARG A 54 -3.44 -0.65 3.66
C ARG A 54 -2.84 -1.60 2.61
N GLN A 55 -2.33 -1.05 1.51
CA GLN A 55 -1.70 -1.82 0.44
C GLN A 55 -0.49 -2.64 0.91
N GLU A 56 0.32 -2.10 1.83
CA GLU A 56 1.47 -2.81 2.39
C GLU A 56 1.00 -3.91 3.35
N GLN A 57 -0.06 -3.65 4.12
CA GLN A 57 -0.64 -4.67 5.00
C GLN A 57 -1.14 -5.87 4.18
N VAL A 58 -1.80 -5.60 3.05
CA VAL A 58 -2.23 -6.64 2.11
C VAL A 58 -1.04 -7.40 1.55
N ALA A 59 -0.05 -6.70 0.99
CA ALA A 59 1.12 -7.34 0.42
C ALA A 59 1.84 -8.23 1.44
N ARG A 60 2.04 -7.75 2.67
CA ARG A 60 2.63 -8.53 3.77
C ARG A 60 1.79 -9.73 4.17
N ARG A 61 0.46 -9.62 4.18
CA ARG A 61 -0.44 -10.75 4.49
C ARG A 61 -0.22 -11.91 3.52
N TYR A 62 -0.29 -11.64 2.21
CA TYR A 62 -0.12 -12.70 1.21
C TYR A 62 1.32 -13.22 1.15
N ALA A 63 2.32 -12.34 1.25
CA ALA A 63 3.71 -12.73 1.11
C ALA A 63 4.28 -13.47 2.34
N LEU A 64 3.94 -13.03 3.56
CA LEU A 64 4.53 -13.56 4.80
C LEU A 64 3.64 -14.60 5.49
N HIS A 65 2.34 -14.59 5.21
CA HIS A 65 1.36 -15.46 5.85
C HIS A 65 0.47 -16.18 4.84
N PRO A 66 1.04 -16.92 3.86
CA PRO A 66 0.27 -17.58 2.80
C PRO A 66 -0.68 -18.66 3.33
N THR A 67 -0.49 -19.12 4.56
CA THR A 67 -1.35 -20.11 5.23
C THR A 67 -2.54 -19.49 5.97
N LEU A 68 -2.57 -18.17 6.17
CA LEU A 68 -3.73 -17.51 6.76
C LEU A 68 -4.86 -17.43 5.73
N PRO A 69 -6.13 -17.65 6.15
CA PRO A 69 -7.27 -17.49 5.26
C PRO A 69 -7.29 -16.06 4.68
N ALA A 70 -7.16 -15.94 3.37
CA ALA A 70 -7.36 -14.71 2.63
C ALA A 70 -8.15 -15.04 1.36
N PRO A 71 -9.09 -14.18 0.93
CA PRO A 71 -9.70 -14.34 -0.38
C PRO A 71 -8.63 -14.27 -1.47
N PRO A 72 -8.78 -14.88 -2.65
CA PRO A 72 -7.89 -14.60 -3.79
C PRO A 72 -7.93 -13.11 -4.15
N LEU A 73 -6.80 -12.56 -4.62
CA LEU A 73 -6.78 -11.20 -5.13
C LEU A 73 -7.66 -11.07 -6.39
N THR A 74 -8.37 -9.95 -6.51
CA THR A 74 -9.14 -9.65 -7.71
C THR A 74 -8.20 -9.30 -8.88
N PRO A 75 -8.65 -9.41 -10.14
CA PRO A 75 -7.84 -8.99 -11.29
C PRO A 75 -7.35 -7.54 -11.19
N GLU A 76 -8.19 -6.62 -10.69
CA GLU A 76 -7.84 -5.21 -10.49
C GLU A 76 -6.78 -5.03 -9.40
N GLN A 77 -6.86 -5.78 -8.30
CA GLN A 77 -5.84 -5.77 -7.25
C GLN A 77 -4.51 -6.30 -7.77
N ARG A 78 -4.53 -7.42 -8.52
CA ARG A 78 -3.32 -8.00 -9.14
C ARG A 78 -2.68 -7.03 -10.13
N GLU A 79 -3.50 -6.38 -10.93
CA GLU A 79 -3.06 -5.36 -11.88
C GLU A 79 -2.37 -4.18 -11.21
N TRP A 80 -2.97 -3.68 -10.12
CA TRP A 80 -2.38 -2.61 -9.33
C TRP A 80 -1.03 -3.02 -8.75
N LEU A 81 -0.93 -4.21 -8.13
CA LEU A 81 0.31 -4.71 -7.55
C LEU A 81 1.42 -4.87 -8.60
N ALA A 82 1.09 -5.42 -9.77
CA ALA A 82 2.05 -5.61 -10.85
C ALA A 82 2.54 -4.29 -11.44
N ALA A 83 1.65 -3.31 -11.62
CA ALA A 83 2.02 -1.98 -12.09
C ALA A 83 2.92 -1.23 -11.09
N GLU A 84 2.65 -1.35 -9.79
CA GLU A 84 3.51 -0.73 -8.78
C GLU A 84 4.87 -1.43 -8.66
N ALA A 85 4.93 -2.75 -8.76
CA ALA A 85 6.20 -3.48 -8.76
C ALA A 85 7.09 -3.06 -9.96
N ASP A 86 6.49 -2.91 -11.14
CA ASP A 86 7.18 -2.44 -12.35
C ASP A 86 7.70 -0.99 -12.18
N TYR A 87 6.84 -0.10 -11.65
CA TYR A 87 7.18 1.30 -11.42
C TYR A 87 8.34 1.48 -10.42
N PHE A 88 8.23 0.87 -9.23
CA PHE A 88 9.24 1.01 -8.19
C PHE A 88 10.47 0.13 -8.43
N GLY A 89 10.33 -0.97 -9.17
CA GLY A 89 11.45 -1.81 -9.57
C GLY A 89 12.25 -1.28 -10.76
N GLU A 90 11.87 -0.14 -11.34
CA GLU A 90 12.51 0.47 -12.52
C GLU A 90 12.70 -0.54 -13.68
N GLY A 91 11.72 -1.45 -13.85
CA GLY A 91 11.73 -2.50 -14.88
C GLY A 91 12.38 -3.83 -14.46
N ALA A 92 12.93 -3.95 -13.25
CA ALA A 92 13.43 -5.23 -12.71
C ALA A 92 12.30 -6.26 -12.49
N TYR A 93 11.06 -5.79 -12.37
CA TYR A 93 9.86 -6.61 -12.19
C TYR A 93 8.81 -6.28 -13.26
N PRO A 94 8.99 -6.69 -14.52
CA PRO A 94 8.08 -6.33 -15.60
C PRO A 94 6.64 -6.71 -15.29
N ARG A 95 5.71 -5.80 -15.55
CA ARG A 95 4.27 -5.98 -15.26
C ARG A 95 3.71 -7.27 -15.86
N ALA A 96 4.04 -7.56 -17.12
CA ALA A 96 3.54 -8.74 -17.84
C ALA A 96 3.99 -10.06 -17.18
N GLU A 97 5.23 -10.10 -16.67
CA GLU A 97 5.78 -11.28 -15.99
C GLU A 97 5.19 -11.41 -14.58
N SER A 98 5.10 -10.29 -13.85
CA SER A 98 4.50 -10.24 -12.51
C SER A 98 3.05 -10.75 -12.49
N LEU A 99 2.27 -10.48 -13.53
CA LEU A 99 0.88 -10.96 -13.64
C LEU A 99 0.75 -12.48 -13.79
N THR A 100 1.83 -13.21 -14.11
CA THR A 100 1.84 -14.68 -14.18
C THR A 100 2.09 -15.34 -12.83
N LEU A 101 2.55 -14.57 -11.84
CA LEU A 101 2.86 -15.04 -10.49
C LEU A 101 1.59 -15.36 -9.69
N ASN A 102 1.70 -16.26 -8.72
CA ASN A 102 0.62 -16.43 -7.73
C ASN A 102 0.52 -15.21 -6.79
N ASP A 103 -0.56 -15.08 -6.03
CA ASP A 103 -0.81 -13.89 -5.19
C ASP A 103 0.31 -13.64 -4.16
N ALA A 104 0.87 -14.70 -3.57
CA ALA A 104 1.95 -14.58 -2.59
C ALA A 104 3.25 -14.11 -3.24
N GLU A 105 3.62 -14.68 -4.38
CA GLU A 105 4.77 -14.28 -5.18
C GLU A 105 4.64 -12.83 -5.67
N LEU A 106 3.48 -12.45 -6.23
CA LEU A 106 3.22 -11.10 -6.71
C LEU A 106 3.35 -10.06 -5.58
N CYS A 107 2.76 -10.34 -4.41
CA CYS A 107 2.91 -9.47 -3.25
C CYS A 107 4.36 -9.42 -2.74
N GLY A 108 5.09 -10.54 -2.80
CA GLY A 108 6.52 -10.59 -2.47
C GLY A 108 7.35 -9.71 -3.41
N THR A 109 7.11 -9.79 -4.71
CA THR A 109 7.74 -8.96 -5.75
C THR A 109 7.54 -7.48 -5.47
N LEU A 110 6.32 -7.04 -5.15
CA LEU A 110 6.05 -5.65 -4.78
C LEU A 110 6.84 -5.21 -3.54
N LEU A 111 6.89 -6.05 -2.50
CA LEU A 111 7.64 -5.71 -1.28
C LEU A 111 9.14 -5.59 -1.54
N SER A 112 9.71 -6.45 -2.40
CA SER A 112 11.10 -6.32 -2.84
C SER A 112 11.32 -5.02 -3.62
N ALA A 113 10.46 -4.71 -4.60
CA ALA A 113 10.54 -3.47 -5.37
C ALA A 113 10.54 -2.21 -4.47
N TRP A 114 9.66 -2.15 -3.47
CA TRP A 114 9.67 -1.05 -2.50
C TRP A 114 10.92 -1.02 -1.64
N SER A 115 11.43 -2.18 -1.20
CA SER A 115 12.66 -2.27 -0.43
C SER A 115 13.87 -1.76 -1.22
N ASP A 116 13.99 -2.19 -2.47
CA ASP A 116 15.10 -1.82 -3.36
C ASP A 116 15.06 -0.32 -3.69
N TYR A 117 13.87 0.21 -3.98
CA TYR A 117 13.66 1.64 -4.20
C TYR A 117 14.06 2.50 -3.00
N VAL A 118 13.63 2.13 -1.79
CA VAL A 118 13.94 2.88 -0.57
C VAL A 118 15.42 2.74 -0.19
N SER A 119 16.03 1.58 -0.41
CA SER A 119 17.45 1.33 -0.10
C SER A 119 18.42 1.84 -1.17
N GLY A 120 17.92 2.24 -2.35
CA GLY A 120 18.73 2.69 -3.48
C GLY A 120 19.52 1.55 -4.14
N GLN A 121 18.97 0.33 -4.14
CA GLN A 121 19.61 -0.89 -4.66
C GLN A 121 19.12 -1.31 -6.06
N LEU A 122 18.43 -0.40 -6.76
CA LEU A 122 17.93 -0.59 -8.12
C LEU A 122 19.04 -0.47 -9.19
#